data_AF-A0A5R9QRN0-F1
#
_entry.id   AF-A0A5R9QRN0-F1
#
_cell.length_a   1.000
_cell.length_b   1.000
_cell.length_c   1.000
_cell.angle_alpha   90.00
_cell.angle_beta   90.00
_cell.angle_gamma   90.00
#
_symmetry.space_group_name_H-M   'P 1'
#
loop_
_entity.id
_entity.type
_entity.pdbx_description
1 polymer ?
#
loop_
_entity_poly.entity_id
_entity_poly.type
_entity_poly.pdbx_seq_one_letter_code
_entity_poly.pdbx_strand_id
1 'polypeptide(L)'
;MKQPLFSEPNPIRLYPRAKPRRWLRWLGYAVAVGLFLLYLSSVAWAGDTPHLRPDQLRSVFTQALADDGAGEHQRARAWYDALQGTELAAESAVPSAVNLVALGHYNDARKAFGAIASTGSARDAAYAQLSLLALTARTWTGDSADLRKQLATQAEGLRGNDLLHQRLFDLYAGKASIEQAMDVAQAMGGSESALNDRLAETGYFAGLWQQYVQRDSAAAQRLYQQALARAAASIERPLLEQALGRQDGAFR
;
A
#
# COMPACT_ATOMS: atom_id res chain seq x y z
N MET A 1 52.97 82.19 20.20
CA MET A 1 52.12 82.82 21.24
C MET A 1 50.93 81.90 21.52
N LYS A 2 50.79 81.48 22.79
CA LYS A 2 49.59 81.07 23.56
C LYS A 2 48.57 80.05 22.98
N GLN A 3 48.37 78.96 23.73
CA GLN A 3 47.18 78.07 23.73
C GLN A 3 45.89 78.84 24.13
N PRO A 4 44.67 78.31 23.89
CA PRO A 4 44.00 77.34 24.80
C PRO A 4 43.27 76.20 24.05
N LEU A 5 43.24 74.94 24.53
CA LEU A 5 42.44 74.35 25.62
C LEU A 5 40.91 74.46 25.42
N PHE A 6 40.30 73.42 24.85
CA PHE A 6 38.91 73.02 25.12
C PHE A 6 38.76 71.50 24.99
N SER A 7 38.04 70.95 25.97
CA SER A 7 37.82 69.53 26.24
C SER A 7 36.49 69.03 25.66
N GLU A 8 36.34 67.69 25.64
CA GLU A 8 35.11 66.87 25.51
C GLU A 8 34.68 66.38 24.11
N PRO A 9 33.82 65.33 24.00
CA PRO A 9 33.64 64.13 24.84
C PRO A 9 33.69 62.80 24.04
N ASN A 10 33.74 61.70 24.78
CA ASN A 10 33.82 60.31 24.35
C ASN A 10 32.51 59.82 23.69
N PRO A 11 32.48 59.40 22.41
CA PRO A 11 31.27 58.83 21.82
C PRO A 11 31.08 57.36 22.22
N ILE A 12 29.95 57.15 22.88
CA ILE A 12 29.32 55.90 23.31
C ILE A 12 29.43 54.80 22.24
N ARG A 13 30.03 53.65 22.61
CA ARG A 13 29.94 52.39 21.85
C ARG A 13 28.50 51.91 21.81
N LEU A 14 27.84 52.08 20.67
CA LEU A 14 26.56 51.44 20.36
C LEU A 14 26.78 49.96 20.07
N TYR A 15 26.29 49.10 20.97
CA TYR A 15 26.15 47.66 20.72
C TYR A 15 25.12 47.43 19.61
N PRO A 16 25.43 46.64 18.56
CA PRO A 16 24.40 46.20 17.62
C PRO A 16 23.45 45.21 18.29
N ARG A 17 22.15 45.52 18.17
CA ARG A 17 20.99 44.75 18.63
C ARG A 17 21.08 43.27 18.21
N ALA A 18 20.89 42.38 19.18
CA ALA A 18 20.64 40.97 18.93
C ALA A 18 19.36 40.78 18.12
N LYS A 19 19.43 40.03 17.01
CA LYS A 19 18.27 39.63 16.22
C LYS A 19 17.41 38.63 17.02
N PRO A 20 16.08 38.75 17.04
CA PRO A 20 15.23 37.78 17.71
C PRO A 20 15.35 36.41 17.03
N ARG A 21 15.64 35.38 17.85
CA ARG A 21 15.74 33.97 17.47
C ARG A 21 14.39 33.49 16.91
N ARG A 22 14.39 33.03 15.66
CA ARG A 22 13.25 32.46 14.89
C ARG A 22 12.60 31.19 15.49
N TRP A 23 12.99 30.75 16.69
CA TRP A 23 12.57 29.48 17.28
C TRP A 23 11.25 29.57 18.07
N LEU A 24 10.72 30.77 18.33
CA LEU A 24 9.45 30.96 19.06
C LEU A 24 8.17 30.85 18.20
N ARG A 25 8.28 30.56 16.90
CA ARG A 25 7.11 30.33 16.02
C ARG A 25 6.64 28.88 15.96
N TRP A 26 7.40 27.94 16.52
CA TRP A 26 7.06 26.51 16.46
C TRP A 26 6.29 25.98 17.68
N LEU A 27 6.19 26.75 18.78
CA LEU A 27 5.39 26.31 19.94
C LEU A 27 3.88 26.54 19.75
N GLY A 28 3.46 27.51 18.93
CA GLY A 28 2.03 27.76 18.65
C GLY A 28 1.39 26.73 17.71
N TYR A 29 2.18 26.14 16.79
CA TYR A 29 1.68 25.14 15.85
C TYR A 29 1.54 23.74 16.47
N ALA A 30 2.36 23.40 17.47
CA ALA A 30 2.30 22.10 18.14
C ALA A 30 1.04 21.92 19.00
N VAL A 31 0.51 22.98 19.61
CA VAL A 31 -0.72 22.92 20.42
C VAL A 31 -1.98 22.89 19.55
N ALA A 32 -1.97 23.55 18.38
CA ALA A 32 -3.09 23.51 17.44
C ALA A 32 -3.21 22.15 16.70
N VAL A 33 -2.10 21.49 16.38
CA VAL A 33 -2.12 20.15 15.76
C VAL A 33 -2.49 19.06 16.79
N GLY A 34 -2.08 19.21 18.06
CA GLY A 34 -2.48 18.30 19.14
C GLY A 34 -3.99 18.29 19.43
N LEU A 35 -4.65 19.45 19.35
CA LEU A 35 -6.11 19.55 19.53
C LEU A 35 -6.91 19.22 18.25
N PHE A 36 -6.34 19.36 17.06
CA PHE A 36 -6.98 18.95 15.81
C PHE A 36 -6.97 17.41 15.62
N LEU A 37 -5.96 16.71 16.13
CA LEU A 37 -5.86 15.24 16.09
C LEU A 37 -6.75 14.53 17.14
N LEU A 38 -7.21 15.25 18.17
CA LEU A 38 -8.20 14.74 19.12
C LEU A 38 -9.66 15.04 18.69
N TYR A 39 -9.89 15.89 17.70
CA TYR A 39 -11.24 16.20 17.20
C TYR A 39 -11.63 15.37 15.97
N LEU A 40 -10.66 14.85 15.21
CA LEU A 40 -10.90 13.95 14.07
C LEU A 40 -11.05 12.47 14.46
N SER A 41 -10.84 12.12 15.73
CA SER A 41 -11.10 10.79 16.28
C SER A 41 -12.53 10.62 16.81
N SER A 42 -13.40 11.64 16.68
CA SER A 42 -14.75 11.63 17.26
C SER A 42 -15.89 11.62 16.25
N VAL A 43 -15.63 11.52 14.94
CA VAL A 43 -16.68 11.10 13.99
C VAL A 43 -16.71 9.58 13.98
N ALA A 44 -17.07 9.02 15.13
CA ALA A 44 -17.64 7.69 15.17
C ALA A 44 -18.90 7.77 14.30
N TRP A 45 -18.88 7.13 13.13
CA TRP A 45 -20.09 6.67 12.49
C TRP A 45 -20.75 5.67 13.44
N ALA A 46 -21.44 6.17 14.47
CA ALA A 46 -22.45 5.44 15.20
C ALA A 46 -23.72 5.41 14.33
N GLY A 47 -23.58 4.86 13.12
CA GLY A 47 -24.71 4.17 12.53
C GLY A 47 -24.80 2.85 13.27
N ASP A 48 -25.97 2.49 13.78
CA ASP A 48 -26.24 1.17 14.33
C ASP A 48 -25.74 0.13 13.32
N THR A 49 -24.54 -0.42 13.53
CA THR A 49 -24.10 -1.58 12.78
C THR A 49 -25.08 -2.68 13.19
N PRO A 50 -25.89 -3.22 12.25
CA PRO A 50 -26.76 -4.33 12.59
C PRO A 50 -25.88 -5.38 13.25
N HIS A 51 -26.23 -5.79 14.47
CA HIS A 51 -25.51 -6.87 15.15
C HIS A 51 -25.77 -8.17 14.39
N LEU A 52 -24.97 -8.38 13.34
CA LEU A 52 -24.98 -9.60 12.56
C LEU A 52 -24.48 -10.73 13.46
N ARG A 53 -25.23 -11.82 13.49
CA ARG A 53 -24.81 -13.03 14.19
C ARG A 53 -23.59 -13.64 13.46
N PRO A 54 -22.76 -14.46 14.14
CA PRO A 54 -21.58 -15.08 13.53
C PRO A 54 -21.86 -15.85 12.22
N ASP A 55 -22.99 -16.55 12.12
CA ASP A 55 -23.42 -17.26 10.91
C ASP A 55 -23.71 -16.31 9.73
N GLN A 56 -24.29 -15.15 10.04
CA GLN A 56 -24.57 -14.10 9.06
C GLN A 56 -23.27 -13.42 8.62
N LEU A 57 -22.34 -13.17 9.54
CA LEU A 57 -21.02 -12.61 9.21
C LEU A 57 -20.27 -13.49 8.22
N ARG A 58 -20.25 -14.81 8.44
CA ARG A 58 -19.61 -15.75 7.52
C ARG A 58 -20.25 -15.71 6.14
N SER A 59 -21.59 -15.68 6.07
CA SER A 59 -22.32 -15.55 4.81
C SER A 59 -22.00 -14.23 4.09
N VAL A 60 -21.91 -13.12 4.82
CA VAL A 60 -21.52 -11.81 4.25
C VAL A 60 -20.12 -11.88 3.67
N PHE A 61 -19.17 -12.47 4.38
CA PHE A 61 -17.80 -12.62 3.88
C PHE A 61 -17.72 -13.51 2.64
N THR A 62 -18.42 -14.65 2.63
CA THR A 62 -18.50 -15.51 1.45
C THR A 62 -19.12 -14.78 0.25
N GLN A 63 -20.18 -13.98 0.47
CA GLN A 63 -20.78 -13.19 -0.59
C GLN A 63 -19.84 -12.09 -1.10
N ALA A 64 -19.07 -11.45 -0.21
CA ALA A 64 -18.05 -10.47 -0.59
C ALA A 64 -17.03 -11.07 -1.56
N LEU A 65 -16.49 -12.25 -1.22
CA LEU A 65 -15.54 -12.97 -2.07
C LEU A 65 -16.16 -13.40 -3.41
N ALA A 66 -17.40 -13.90 -3.37
CA ALA A 66 -18.10 -14.34 -4.57
C ALA A 66 -18.40 -13.17 -5.54
N ASP A 67 -18.90 -12.04 -5.02
CA ASP A 67 -19.15 -10.84 -5.82
C ASP A 67 -17.81 -10.30 -6.38
N ASP A 68 -16.74 -10.26 -5.59
CA ASP A 68 -15.44 -9.74 -6.03
C ASP A 68 -14.80 -10.62 -7.11
N GLY A 69 -14.86 -11.94 -6.93
CA GLY A 69 -14.37 -12.92 -7.91
C GLY A 69 -15.20 -12.97 -9.20
N ALA A 70 -16.44 -12.44 -9.19
CA ALA A 70 -17.28 -12.28 -10.36
C ALA A 70 -17.08 -10.93 -11.08
N GLY A 71 -16.18 -10.07 -10.59
CA GLY A 71 -15.99 -8.72 -11.13
C GLY A 71 -16.95 -7.67 -10.59
N GLU A 72 -17.87 -8.04 -9.68
CA GLU A 72 -18.86 -7.16 -9.05
C GLU A 72 -18.26 -6.37 -7.88
N HIS A 73 -17.13 -5.71 -8.12
CA HIS A 73 -16.29 -5.09 -7.07
C HIS A 73 -17.04 -4.07 -6.20
N GLN A 74 -17.98 -3.31 -6.79
CA GLN A 74 -18.77 -2.33 -6.04
C GLN A 74 -19.74 -3.00 -5.06
N ARG A 75 -20.33 -4.14 -5.45
CA ARG A 75 -21.19 -4.92 -4.55
C ARG A 75 -20.37 -5.59 -3.45
N ALA A 76 -19.23 -6.17 -3.81
CA ALA A 76 -18.29 -6.73 -2.85
C ALA A 76 -17.83 -5.70 -1.80
N ARG A 77 -17.58 -4.45 -2.21
CA ARG A 77 -17.19 -3.35 -1.31
C ARG A 77 -18.20 -3.15 -0.18
N ALA A 78 -19.50 -3.13 -0.50
CA ALA A 78 -20.55 -2.96 0.50
C ALA A 78 -20.53 -4.10 1.54
N TRP A 79 -20.28 -5.34 1.11
CA TRP A 79 -20.12 -6.47 2.02
C TRP A 79 -18.86 -6.34 2.89
N TYR A 80 -17.73 -5.95 2.31
CA TYR A 80 -16.50 -5.72 3.08
C TYR A 80 -16.64 -4.57 4.08
N ASP A 81 -17.37 -3.52 3.74
CA ASP A 81 -17.68 -2.42 4.67
C ASP A 81 -18.52 -2.90 5.85
N ALA A 82 -19.50 -3.77 5.61
CA ALA A 82 -20.32 -4.37 6.67
C ALA A 82 -19.55 -5.28 7.63
N LEU A 83 -18.37 -5.79 7.22
CA LEU A 83 -17.51 -6.63 8.08
C LEU A 83 -16.55 -5.79 8.95
N GLN A 84 -16.44 -4.49 8.72
CA GLN A 84 -15.57 -3.63 9.54
C GLN A 84 -16.04 -3.60 10.99
N GLY A 85 -15.10 -3.69 11.93
CA GLY A 85 -15.41 -3.71 13.37
C GLY A 85 -16.02 -5.02 13.88
N THR A 86 -16.14 -6.05 13.04
CA THR A 86 -16.63 -7.38 13.42
C THR A 86 -15.48 -8.36 13.69
N GLU A 87 -15.79 -9.56 14.16
CA GLU A 87 -14.79 -10.62 14.35
C GLU A 87 -14.14 -11.09 13.03
N LEU A 88 -14.79 -10.88 11.87
CA LEU A 88 -14.23 -11.19 10.55
C LEU A 88 -13.44 -10.03 9.93
N ALA A 89 -13.27 -8.91 10.65
CA ALA A 89 -12.54 -7.76 10.12
C ALA A 89 -11.08 -8.12 9.78
N ALA A 90 -10.42 -8.96 10.60
CA ALA A 90 -9.05 -9.39 10.34
C ALA A 90 -8.98 -10.35 9.14
N GLU A 91 -9.89 -11.33 9.06
CA GLU A 91 -9.92 -12.33 7.98
C GLU A 91 -10.26 -11.72 6.62
N SER A 92 -11.11 -10.69 6.60
CA SER A 92 -11.52 -9.99 5.38
C SER A 92 -10.59 -8.83 4.98
N ALA A 93 -9.57 -8.51 5.79
CA ALA A 93 -8.76 -7.31 5.60
C ALA A 93 -8.01 -7.30 4.25
N VAL A 94 -7.31 -8.40 3.91
CA VAL A 94 -6.56 -8.51 2.64
C VAL A 94 -7.50 -8.49 1.43
N PRO A 95 -8.54 -9.35 1.33
CA PRO A 95 -9.49 -9.28 0.22
C PRO A 95 -10.17 -7.91 0.07
N SER A 96 -10.54 -7.26 1.17
CA SER A 96 -11.11 -5.90 1.15
C SER A 96 -10.13 -4.85 0.61
N ALA A 97 -8.86 -4.95 0.96
CA ALA A 97 -7.81 -4.05 0.45
C ALA A 97 -7.54 -4.29 -1.05
N VAL A 98 -7.56 -5.54 -1.50
CA VAL A 98 -7.49 -5.92 -2.92
C VAL A 98 -8.67 -5.36 -3.71
N ASN A 99 -9.89 -5.48 -3.17
CA ASN A 99 -11.08 -4.90 -3.78
C ASN A 99 -10.97 -3.37 -3.99
N LEU A 100 -10.35 -2.64 -3.06
CA LEU A 100 -10.06 -1.20 -3.25
C LEU A 100 -9.12 -0.96 -4.43
N VAL A 101 -8.15 -1.85 -4.69
CA VAL A 101 -7.29 -1.77 -5.88
C VAL A 101 -8.08 -2.02 -7.15
N ALA A 102 -8.96 -3.03 -7.16
CA ALA A 102 -9.82 -3.35 -8.30
C ALA A 102 -10.73 -2.16 -8.68
N LEU A 103 -11.27 -1.46 -7.68
CA LEU A 103 -12.07 -0.24 -7.82
C LEU A 103 -11.25 1.00 -8.21
N GLY A 104 -9.92 0.92 -8.25
CA GLY A 104 -9.05 2.08 -8.51
C GLY A 104 -8.95 3.07 -7.34
N HIS A 105 -9.45 2.72 -6.15
CA HIS A 105 -9.38 3.51 -4.93
C HIS A 105 -7.99 3.40 -4.27
N TYR A 106 -6.94 3.74 -5.01
CA TYR A 106 -5.55 3.43 -4.61
C TYR A 106 -5.11 4.09 -3.30
N ASN A 107 -5.64 5.28 -2.97
CA ASN A 107 -5.30 5.94 -1.71
C ASN A 107 -5.86 5.21 -0.50
N ASP A 108 -7.07 4.67 -0.61
CA ASP A 108 -7.68 3.91 0.48
C ASP A 108 -7.08 2.50 0.56
N ALA A 109 -6.75 1.90 -0.59
CA ALA A 109 -5.98 0.65 -0.64
C ALA A 109 -4.64 0.80 0.10
N ARG A 110 -3.91 1.91 -0.10
CA ARG A 110 -2.65 2.19 0.63
C ARG A 110 -2.86 2.27 2.13
N LYS A 111 -3.91 2.93 2.60
CA LYS A 111 -4.21 3.00 4.04
C LYS A 111 -4.50 1.61 4.61
N ALA A 112 -5.32 0.83 3.91
CA ALA A 112 -5.68 -0.52 4.31
C ALA A 112 -4.46 -1.44 4.36
N PHE A 113 -3.66 -1.49 3.29
CA PHE A 113 -2.42 -2.28 3.28
C PHE A 113 -1.40 -1.76 4.31
N GLY A 114 -1.31 -0.46 4.56
CA GLY A 114 -0.46 0.09 5.63
C GLY A 114 -0.85 -0.42 7.02
N ALA A 115 -2.15 -0.51 7.30
CA ALA A 115 -2.65 -1.10 8.54
C ALA A 115 -2.33 -2.60 8.62
N ILE A 116 -2.61 -3.35 7.55
CA ILE A 116 -2.33 -4.81 7.49
C ILE A 116 -0.83 -5.09 7.65
N ALA A 117 0.03 -4.32 6.99
CA ALA A 117 1.48 -4.43 7.11
C ALA A 117 1.99 -4.20 8.55
N SER A 118 1.22 -3.48 9.37
CA SER A 118 1.59 -3.13 10.75
C SER A 118 1.01 -4.09 11.79
N THR A 119 -0.18 -4.65 11.56
CA THR A 119 -0.94 -5.41 12.57
C THR A 119 -1.39 -6.80 12.13
N GLY A 120 -1.27 -7.13 10.84
CA GLY A 120 -1.70 -8.41 10.28
C GLY A 120 -0.80 -9.58 10.69
N SER A 121 -1.20 -10.79 10.28
CA SER A 121 -0.32 -11.96 10.38
C SER A 121 0.97 -11.74 9.56
N ALA A 122 2.05 -12.47 9.85
CA ALA A 122 3.30 -12.31 9.11
C ALA A 122 3.11 -12.50 7.59
N ARG A 123 2.23 -13.43 7.18
CA ARG A 123 1.84 -13.64 5.79
C ARG A 123 1.11 -12.42 5.22
N ASP A 124 0.04 -11.97 5.88
CA ASP A 124 -0.77 -10.85 5.38
C ASP A 124 0.04 -9.55 5.33
N ALA A 125 0.92 -9.35 6.31
CA ALA A 125 1.82 -8.20 6.36
C ALA A 125 2.80 -8.21 5.18
N ALA A 126 3.38 -9.38 4.83
CA ALA A 126 4.27 -9.50 3.67
C ALA A 126 3.53 -9.21 2.35
N TYR A 127 2.33 -9.77 2.19
CA TYR A 127 1.47 -9.48 1.03
C TYR A 127 1.12 -7.99 0.92
N ALA A 128 0.77 -7.37 2.05
CA ALA A 128 0.42 -5.95 2.11
C ALA A 128 1.62 -5.05 1.78
N GLN A 129 2.81 -5.38 2.28
CA GLN A 129 4.04 -4.67 1.93
C GLN A 129 4.35 -4.76 0.43
N LEU A 130 4.15 -5.94 -0.16
CA LEU A 130 4.34 -6.13 -1.60
C LEU A 130 3.31 -5.33 -2.41
N SER A 131 2.06 -5.31 -1.95
CA SER A 131 0.99 -4.48 -2.52
C SER A 131 1.31 -2.99 -2.46
N LEU A 132 1.94 -2.50 -1.38
CA LEU A 132 2.38 -1.10 -1.26
C LEU A 132 3.49 -0.74 -2.25
N LEU A 133 4.46 -1.64 -2.48
CA LEU A 133 5.50 -1.46 -3.51
C LEU A 133 4.85 -1.40 -4.90
N ALA A 134 3.95 -2.33 -5.18
CA ALA A 134 3.25 -2.41 -6.45
C ALA A 134 2.36 -1.18 -6.71
N LEU A 135 1.64 -0.68 -5.69
CA LEU A 135 0.87 0.57 -5.76
C LEU A 135 1.77 1.79 -5.93
N THR A 136 2.98 1.79 -5.37
CA THR A 136 3.96 2.86 -5.62
C THR A 136 4.36 2.87 -7.09
N ALA A 137 4.70 1.71 -7.67
CA ALA A 137 5.03 1.58 -9.08
C ALA A 137 3.87 2.00 -10.00
N ARG A 138 2.67 1.45 -9.75
CA ARG A 138 1.48 1.66 -10.59
C ARG A 138 1.05 3.11 -10.72
N THR A 139 1.16 3.91 -9.65
CA THR A 139 0.73 5.32 -9.68
C THR A 139 1.89 6.30 -9.80
N TRP A 140 3.10 5.83 -10.12
CA TRP A 140 4.25 6.70 -10.25
C TRP A 140 4.12 7.59 -11.49
N THR A 141 4.23 8.90 -11.31
CA THR A 141 4.13 9.89 -12.40
C THR A 141 5.49 10.49 -12.79
N GLY A 142 6.57 10.13 -12.09
CA GLY A 142 7.93 10.60 -12.36
C GLY A 142 8.71 9.72 -13.32
N ASP A 143 10.03 9.94 -13.36
CA ASP A 143 10.98 9.16 -14.15
C ASP A 143 11.14 7.72 -13.59
N SER A 144 11.50 6.78 -14.47
CA SER A 144 11.73 5.38 -14.15
C SER A 144 12.99 5.13 -13.31
N ALA A 145 14.05 5.95 -13.42
CA ALA A 145 15.22 5.78 -12.57
C ALA A 145 14.91 6.18 -11.11
N ASP A 146 14.19 7.28 -10.92
CA ASP A 146 13.69 7.71 -9.60
C ASP A 146 12.73 6.69 -9.00
N LEU A 147 11.83 6.11 -9.82
CA LEU A 147 10.97 5.01 -9.36
C LEU A 147 11.79 3.82 -8.85
N ARG A 148 12.75 3.35 -9.64
CA ARG A 148 13.60 2.20 -9.26
C ARG A 148 14.36 2.48 -7.96
N LYS A 149 14.88 3.70 -7.79
CA LYS A 149 15.53 4.11 -6.54
C LYS A 149 14.54 4.10 -5.37
N GLN A 150 13.35 4.68 -5.54
CA GLN A 150 12.31 4.71 -4.52
C GLN A 150 11.90 3.30 -4.08
N LEU A 151 11.66 2.40 -5.03
CA LEU A 151 11.30 1.00 -4.74
C LEU A 151 12.43 0.26 -4.04
N ALA A 152 13.68 0.44 -4.48
CA ALA A 152 14.83 -0.16 -3.82
C ALA A 152 14.99 0.30 -2.37
N THR A 153 14.77 1.58 -2.08
CA THR A 153 14.77 2.12 -0.71
C THR A 153 13.59 1.61 0.10
N GLN A 154 12.38 1.53 -0.46
CA GLN A 154 11.22 1.00 0.26
C GLN A 154 11.32 -0.50 0.56
N ALA A 155 11.91 -1.26 -0.36
CA ALA A 155 12.16 -2.68 -0.19
C ALA A 155 13.34 -2.97 0.75
N GLU A 156 14.16 -1.96 1.06
CA GLU A 156 15.27 -2.09 1.99
C GLU A 156 14.78 -2.40 3.40
N GLY A 157 15.18 -3.55 3.94
CA GLY A 157 14.81 -3.98 5.28
C GLY A 157 13.46 -4.71 5.37
N LEU A 158 12.71 -4.81 4.28
CA LEU A 158 11.56 -5.73 4.24
C LEU A 158 12.06 -7.17 4.34
N ARG A 159 11.32 -7.97 5.11
CA ARG A 159 11.61 -9.39 5.31
C ARG A 159 10.39 -10.18 4.88
N GLY A 160 10.57 -11.05 3.89
CA GLY A 160 9.51 -11.97 3.47
C GLY A 160 9.10 -12.88 4.62
N ASN A 161 7.80 -13.18 4.71
CA ASN A 161 7.29 -14.24 5.60
C ASN A 161 7.87 -15.61 5.22
N ASP A 162 8.14 -15.81 3.93
CA ASP A 162 8.78 -16.97 3.36
C ASP A 162 9.72 -16.55 2.22
N LEU A 163 10.36 -17.55 1.59
CA LEU A 163 11.30 -17.32 0.50
C LEU A 163 10.65 -16.66 -0.73
N LEU A 164 9.37 -16.95 -1.01
CA LEU A 164 8.68 -16.38 -2.17
C LEU A 164 8.50 -14.88 -1.98
N HIS A 165 7.96 -14.46 -0.84
CA HIS A 165 7.78 -13.04 -0.54
C HIS A 165 9.13 -12.31 -0.50
N GLN A 166 10.18 -12.95 0.03
CA GLN A 166 11.52 -12.35 -0.01
C GLN A 166 12.00 -12.14 -1.45
N ARG A 167 11.79 -13.09 -2.36
CA ARG A 167 12.18 -12.94 -3.77
C ARG A 167 11.39 -11.88 -4.49
N LEU A 168 10.11 -11.71 -4.16
CA LEU A 168 9.30 -10.63 -4.72
C LEU A 168 9.75 -9.26 -4.20
N PHE A 169 10.13 -9.13 -2.92
CA PHE A 169 10.78 -7.91 -2.43
C PHE A 169 12.12 -7.65 -3.12
N ASP A 170 12.95 -8.68 -3.29
CA ASP A 170 14.23 -8.57 -3.99
C ASP A 170 14.04 -8.15 -5.46
N LEU A 171 12.97 -8.62 -6.13
CA LEU A 171 12.62 -8.21 -7.50
C LEU A 171 12.34 -6.70 -7.56
N TYR A 172 11.49 -6.20 -6.67
CA TYR A 172 11.19 -4.76 -6.58
C TYR A 172 12.40 -3.92 -6.15
N ALA A 173 13.34 -4.52 -5.41
CA ALA A 173 14.62 -3.91 -5.08
C ALA A 173 15.66 -3.94 -6.22
N GLY A 174 15.36 -4.61 -7.34
CA GLY A 174 16.30 -4.81 -8.45
C GLY A 174 17.43 -5.81 -8.14
N LYS A 175 17.22 -6.70 -7.17
CA LYS A 175 18.19 -7.69 -6.66
C LYS A 175 17.87 -9.14 -7.07
N ALA A 176 16.68 -9.38 -7.61
CA ALA A 176 16.27 -10.68 -8.13
C ALA A 176 15.59 -10.52 -9.51
N SER A 177 15.51 -11.63 -10.24
CA SER A 177 14.78 -11.72 -11.50
C SER A 177 13.40 -12.34 -11.32
N ILE A 178 12.54 -12.19 -12.34
CA ILE A 178 11.21 -12.81 -12.36
C ILE A 178 11.33 -14.34 -12.33
N GLU A 179 12.29 -14.90 -13.07
CA GLU A 179 12.55 -16.34 -13.13
C GLU A 179 12.87 -16.89 -11.74
N GLN A 180 13.71 -16.20 -10.96
CA GLN A 180 14.05 -16.62 -9.60
C GLN A 180 12.83 -16.63 -8.67
N ALA A 181 11.89 -15.69 -8.81
CA ALA A 181 10.65 -15.70 -8.04
C ALA A 181 9.71 -16.84 -8.47
N MET A 182 9.59 -17.08 -9.79
CA MET A 182 8.78 -18.17 -10.34
C MET A 182 9.33 -19.56 -9.96
N ASP A 183 10.66 -19.73 -9.97
CA ASP A 183 11.32 -20.97 -9.56
C ASP A 183 11.03 -21.28 -8.09
N VAL A 184 11.08 -20.26 -7.22
CA VAL A 184 10.72 -20.42 -5.80
C VAL A 184 9.25 -20.79 -5.64
N ALA A 185 8.34 -20.12 -6.36
CA ALA A 185 6.91 -20.43 -6.29
C ALA A 185 6.60 -21.90 -6.65
N GLN A 186 7.30 -22.43 -7.66
CA GLN A 186 7.19 -23.82 -8.12
C GLN A 186 7.83 -24.82 -7.16
N ALA A 187 8.98 -24.46 -6.56
CA ALA A 187 9.72 -25.34 -5.66
C ALA A 187 9.08 -25.45 -4.27
N MET A 188 8.23 -24.51 -3.87
CA MET A 188 7.44 -24.62 -2.65
C MET A 188 6.46 -25.81 -2.80
N GLY A 189 6.60 -26.82 -1.93
CA GLY A 189 5.69 -27.97 -1.91
C GLY A 189 4.25 -27.60 -1.52
N GLY A 190 3.38 -28.60 -1.43
CA GLY A 190 1.98 -28.44 -1.01
C GLY A 190 0.98 -28.99 -2.02
N SER A 191 -0.28 -28.61 -1.86
CA SER A 191 -1.36 -28.99 -2.78
C SER A 191 -1.26 -28.23 -4.10
N GLU A 192 -1.90 -28.75 -5.15
CA GLU A 192 -2.02 -28.07 -6.44
C GLU A 192 -2.70 -26.71 -6.31
N SER A 193 -3.71 -26.57 -5.44
CA SER A 193 -4.35 -25.28 -5.14
C SER A 193 -3.34 -24.28 -4.60
N ALA A 194 -2.51 -24.69 -3.63
CA ALA A 194 -1.51 -23.81 -3.03
C ALA A 194 -0.42 -23.40 -4.05
N LEU A 195 -0.04 -24.31 -4.96
CA LEU A 195 0.86 -23.98 -6.07
C LEU A 195 0.21 -22.96 -7.01
N ASN A 196 -1.05 -23.17 -7.40
CA ASN A 196 -1.77 -22.30 -8.30
C ASN A 196 -1.94 -20.88 -7.72
N ASP A 197 -2.26 -20.77 -6.43
CA ASP A 197 -2.34 -19.48 -5.73
C ASP A 197 -0.98 -18.75 -5.74
N ARG A 198 0.12 -19.46 -5.43
CA ARG A 198 1.47 -18.87 -5.48
C ARG A 198 1.85 -18.41 -6.88
N LEU A 199 1.52 -19.17 -7.91
CA LEU A 199 1.81 -18.80 -9.30
C LEU A 199 0.96 -17.61 -9.76
N ALA A 200 -0.30 -17.54 -9.32
CA ALA A 200 -1.18 -16.39 -9.58
C ALA A 200 -0.63 -15.12 -8.91
N GLU A 201 -0.26 -15.20 -7.62
CA GLU A 201 0.35 -14.10 -6.86
C GLU A 201 1.67 -13.64 -7.51
N THR A 202 2.58 -14.57 -7.78
CA THR A 202 3.90 -14.27 -8.36
C THR A 202 3.75 -13.61 -9.72
N GLY A 203 2.90 -14.18 -10.59
CA GLY A 203 2.70 -13.65 -11.93
C GLY A 203 1.99 -12.29 -11.93
N TYR A 204 1.09 -12.04 -10.98
CA TYR A 204 0.48 -10.73 -10.78
C TYR A 204 1.53 -9.67 -10.39
N PHE A 205 2.29 -9.91 -9.31
CA PHE A 205 3.26 -8.92 -8.84
C PHE A 205 4.46 -8.74 -9.77
N ALA A 206 4.94 -9.81 -10.40
CA ALA A 206 5.98 -9.73 -11.42
C ALA A 206 5.49 -9.01 -12.68
N GLY A 207 4.23 -9.24 -13.09
CA GLY A 207 3.61 -8.52 -14.19
C GLY A 207 3.50 -7.02 -13.92
N LEU A 208 3.09 -6.61 -12.71
CA LEU A 208 3.06 -5.20 -12.31
C LEU A 208 4.45 -4.58 -12.36
N TRP A 209 5.47 -5.29 -11.88
CA TRP A 209 6.86 -4.84 -11.96
C TRP A 209 7.29 -4.65 -13.43
N GLN A 210 7.03 -5.64 -14.28
CA GLN A 210 7.37 -5.57 -15.70
C GLN A 210 6.66 -4.41 -16.40
N GLN A 211 5.38 -4.19 -16.09
CA GLN A 211 4.57 -3.14 -16.71
C GLN A 211 5.00 -1.74 -16.28
N TYR A 212 5.16 -1.51 -14.97
CA TYR A 212 5.29 -0.16 -14.41
C TYR A 212 6.74 0.23 -14.12
N VAL A 213 7.58 -0.73 -13.73
CA VAL A 213 9.00 -0.48 -13.43
C VAL A 213 9.84 -0.59 -14.69
N GLN A 214 9.70 -1.70 -15.44
CA GLN A 214 10.45 -1.93 -16.67
C GLN A 214 9.83 -1.29 -17.91
N ARG A 215 8.59 -0.80 -17.81
CA ARG A 215 7.83 -0.21 -18.94
C ARG A 215 7.63 -1.18 -20.10
N ASP A 216 7.59 -2.48 -19.82
CA ASP A 216 7.40 -3.53 -20.81
C ASP A 216 6.01 -4.16 -20.64
N SER A 217 5.02 -3.50 -21.24
CA SER A 217 3.62 -3.94 -21.17
C SER A 217 3.38 -5.28 -21.89
N ALA A 218 4.16 -5.59 -22.92
CA ALA A 218 4.00 -6.83 -23.68
C ALA A 218 4.45 -8.05 -22.86
N ALA A 219 5.58 -7.96 -22.15
CA ALA A 219 6.00 -9.00 -21.25
C ALA A 219 5.06 -9.13 -20.03
N ALA A 220 4.57 -8.01 -19.49
CA ALA A 220 3.60 -8.03 -18.40
C ALA A 220 2.30 -8.77 -18.80
N GLN A 221 1.77 -8.52 -20.00
CA GLN A 221 0.58 -9.22 -20.50
C GLN A 221 0.77 -10.73 -20.55
N ARG A 222 1.96 -11.22 -20.95
CA ARG A 222 2.26 -12.65 -20.94
C ARG A 222 2.23 -13.23 -19.53
N LEU A 223 2.81 -12.52 -18.55
CA LEU A 223 2.78 -12.93 -17.15
C LEU A 223 1.35 -13.00 -16.61
N TYR A 224 0.53 -11.98 -16.88
CA TYR A 224 -0.86 -11.97 -16.44
C TYR A 224 -1.69 -13.10 -17.07
N GLN A 225 -1.48 -13.41 -18.35
CA GLN A 225 -2.17 -14.52 -19.02
C GLN A 225 -1.83 -15.87 -18.38
N GLN A 226 -0.54 -16.10 -18.10
CA GLN A 226 -0.06 -17.33 -17.45
C GLN A 226 -0.60 -17.45 -16.02
N ALA A 227 -0.58 -16.35 -15.26
CA ALA A 227 -1.10 -16.27 -13.90
C ALA A 227 -2.61 -16.52 -13.86
N LEU A 228 -3.38 -15.89 -14.74
CA LEU A 228 -4.84 -16.01 -14.78
C LEU A 228 -5.28 -17.46 -15.04
N ALA A 229 -4.53 -18.22 -15.85
CA ALA A 229 -4.81 -19.63 -16.08
C ALA A 229 -4.72 -20.50 -14.81
N ARG A 230 -4.10 -19.99 -13.73
CA ARG A 230 -3.98 -20.65 -12.42
C ARG A 230 -4.84 -19.99 -11.34
N ALA A 231 -5.41 -18.81 -11.58
CA ALA A 231 -6.02 -17.98 -10.55
C ALA A 231 -7.50 -18.33 -10.26
N ALA A 232 -7.95 -19.59 -10.42
CA ALA A 232 -9.37 -19.91 -10.36
C ALA A 232 -10.05 -19.48 -9.04
N ALA A 233 -9.36 -19.65 -7.92
CA ALA A 233 -9.80 -19.27 -6.57
C ALA A 233 -8.88 -18.25 -5.89
N SER A 234 -7.90 -17.68 -6.61
CA SER A 234 -6.94 -16.75 -6.02
C SER A 234 -7.52 -15.33 -5.97
N ILE A 235 -7.12 -14.58 -4.93
CA ILE A 235 -7.58 -13.20 -4.71
C ILE A 235 -7.07 -12.23 -5.78
N GLU A 236 -6.03 -12.62 -6.54
CA GLU A 236 -5.47 -11.84 -7.63
C GLU A 236 -6.28 -11.94 -8.92
N ARG A 237 -7.14 -12.95 -9.06
CA ARG A 237 -7.96 -13.16 -10.26
C ARG A 237 -8.62 -11.88 -10.79
N PRO A 238 -9.40 -11.13 -9.99
CA PRO A 238 -10.04 -9.91 -10.48
C PRO A 238 -9.03 -8.87 -10.98
N LEU A 239 -7.87 -8.77 -10.32
CA LEU A 239 -6.81 -7.83 -10.71
C LEU A 239 -6.13 -8.27 -12.01
N LEU A 240 -5.96 -9.57 -12.21
CA LEU A 240 -5.41 -10.16 -13.44
C LEU A 240 -6.36 -9.98 -14.62
N GLU A 241 -7.66 -10.21 -14.43
CA GLU A 241 -8.68 -9.96 -15.44
C GLU A 241 -8.73 -8.48 -15.82
N GLN A 242 -8.69 -7.58 -14.83
CA GLN A 242 -8.61 -6.13 -15.06
C GLN A 242 -7.33 -5.73 -15.81
N ALA A 243 -6.17 -6.27 -15.43
CA ALA A 243 -4.89 -5.97 -16.08
C ALA A 243 -4.83 -6.41 -17.56
N LEU A 244 -5.63 -7.42 -17.91
CA LEU A 244 -5.80 -7.90 -19.29
C LEU A 244 -6.93 -7.19 -20.05
N GLY A 245 -7.61 -6.22 -19.44
CA GLY A 245 -8.76 -5.55 -20.04
C GLY A 245 -9.97 -6.47 -20.23
N ARG A 246 -10.06 -7.56 -19.45
CA ARG A 246 -11.12 -8.58 -19.53
C ARG A 246 -12.24 -8.35 -18.53
N GLN A 247 -12.59 -7.10 -18.26
CA GLN A 247 -13.79 -6.76 -17.49
C GLN A 247 -15.03 -6.87 -18.38
N ASP A 248 -15.25 -8.05 -18.94
CA ASP A 248 -16.53 -8.43 -19.52
C ASP A 248 -17.11 -9.53 -18.65
N GLY A 249 -18.09 -9.17 -17.82
CA GLY A 249 -19.08 -10.08 -17.26
C GLY A 249 -19.97 -10.68 -18.36
N ALA A 250 -19.36 -11.26 -19.39
CA ALA A 250 -20.05 -11.98 -20.44
C ALA A 250 -20.01 -13.48 -20.10
N PHE A 251 -20.90 -13.87 -19.19
CA PHE A 251 -21.61 -15.13 -19.42
C PHE A 251 -22.26 -15.01 -20.81
N ARG A 252 -21.70 -15.73 -21.79
CA ARG A 252 -22.44 -16.20 -22.96
C ARG A 252 -22.71 -17.68 -22.77
#